data_AF-A0A6A4RA86-F1
#
_entry.id   AF-A0A6A4RA86-F1
#
_cell.length_a   1.000
_cell.length_b   1.000
_cell.length_c   1.000
_cell.angle_alpha   90.00
_cell.angle_beta   90.00
_cell.angle_gamma   90.00
#
_symmetry.space_group_name_H-M   'P 1'
#
loop_
_entity.id
_entity.type
_entity.pdbx_description
1 polymer ?
#
loop_
_entity_poly.entity_id
_entity_poly.type
_entity_poly.pdbx_seq_one_letter_code
_entity_poly.pdbx_strand_id
1 'polypeptide(L)'
;MSELIARELMAQRFRSFLPVVVDIETGGFNPESDALLEIAAVTLTMDPEGNLLPDATFAYHIEPFAGANVEQAALDFTGIRLDDPLRKQVAVSESEALGEIF
;
A
#
# COMPACT_ATOMS: atom_id res chain seq x y z
N MET A 1 -30.52 -3.85 -6.49
CA MET A 1 -30.87 -4.66 -5.30
C MET A 1 -29.66 -5.41 -4.75
N SER A 2 -28.89 -6.15 -5.57
CA SER A 2 -27.74 -6.92 -5.03
C SER A 2 -26.57 -6.05 -4.54
N GLU A 3 -26.29 -4.93 -5.20
CA GLU A 3 -25.25 -3.97 -4.79
C GLU A 3 -25.56 -3.29 -3.44
N LEU A 4 -26.85 -3.03 -3.15
CA LEU A 4 -27.27 -2.49 -1.85
C LEU A 4 -27.06 -3.51 -0.73
N ILE A 5 -27.39 -4.78 -0.99
CA ILE A 5 -27.15 -5.89 -0.05
C ILE A 5 -25.66 -6.02 0.25
N ALA A 6 -24.82 -6.05 -0.78
CA ALA A 6 -23.36 -6.09 -0.64
C ALA A 6 -22.82 -4.95 0.25
N ARG A 7 -23.27 -3.71 0.00
CA ARG A 7 -22.86 -2.55 0.79
C ARG A 7 -23.31 -2.64 2.25
N GLU A 8 -24.54 -3.08 2.50
CA GLU A 8 -25.06 -3.27 3.86
C GLU A 8 -24.29 -4.36 4.61
N LEU A 9 -24.03 -5.50 3.97
CA LEU A 9 -23.25 -6.60 4.54
C LEU A 9 -21.83 -6.16 4.88
N MET A 10 -21.18 -5.44 3.97
CA MET A 10 -19.83 -4.92 4.18
C MET A 10 -19.76 -3.96 5.37
N ALA A 11 -20.71 -3.01 5.47
CA ALA A 11 -20.78 -2.07 6.58
C ALA A 11 -21.03 -2.80 7.92
N GLN A 12 -21.84 -3.86 7.94
CA GLN A 12 -22.10 -4.63 9.16
C GLN A 12 -20.90 -5.47 9.60
N ARG A 13 -20.15 -6.06 8.65
CA ARG A 13 -19.10 -7.04 8.93
C ARG A 13 -17.96 -6.50 9.80
N PHE A 14 -17.63 -5.21 9.65
CA PHE A 14 -16.54 -4.54 10.36
C PHE A 14 -16.98 -3.26 11.08
N ARG A 15 -18.24 -3.18 11.53
CA ARG A 15 -18.77 -2.02 12.28
C ARG A 15 -18.53 -0.68 11.55
N SER A 16 -18.77 -0.70 10.25
CA SER A 16 -18.59 0.41 9.30
C SER A 16 -17.15 0.83 9.03
N PHE A 17 -16.15 0.07 9.47
CA PHE A 17 -14.79 0.23 8.96
C PHE A 17 -14.66 -0.37 7.55
N LEU A 18 -13.95 0.33 6.67
CA LEU A 18 -13.51 -0.19 5.38
C LEU A 18 -12.13 -0.84 5.57
N PRO A 19 -12.00 -2.18 5.50
CA PRO A 19 -10.71 -2.83 5.51
C PRO A 19 -9.97 -2.56 4.20
N VAL A 20 -8.70 -2.22 4.33
CA VAL A 20 -7.74 -2.06 3.23
C VAL A 20 -6.55 -2.96 3.56
N VAL A 21 -6.18 -3.83 2.63
CA VAL A 21 -4.98 -4.66 2.75
C VAL A 21 -3.80 -3.80 2.36
N VAL A 22 -2.76 -3.74 3.19
CA VAL A 22 -1.57 -2.92 2.93
C VAL A 22 -0.33 -3.77 3.14
N ASP A 23 0.62 -3.64 2.22
CA ASP A 23 1.96 -4.18 2.31
C ASP A 23 2.97 -3.08 1.98
N ILE A 24 4.12 -3.08 2.65
CA ILE A 24 5.17 -2.09 2.46
C ILE A 24 6.54 -2.76 2.43
N GLU A 25 7.43 -2.20 1.63
CA GLU A 25 8.84 -2.54 1.64
C GLU A 25 9.64 -1.32 2.11
N THR A 26 10.58 -1.54 3.03
CA THR A 26 11.28 -0.46 3.72
C THR A 26 12.80 -0.58 3.59
N GLY A 27 13.50 0.52 3.85
CA GLY A 27 14.96 0.58 3.93
C GLY A 27 15.53 0.03 5.23
N GLY A 28 14.71 -0.53 6.12
CA GLY A 28 15.12 -1.04 7.43
C GLY A 28 13.91 -1.24 8.36
N PHE A 29 14.17 -1.59 9.62
CA PHE A 29 13.11 -1.94 10.59
C PHE A 29 12.62 -0.77 11.45
N ASN A 30 13.29 0.38 11.42
CA ASN A 30 12.93 1.55 12.22
C ASN A 30 12.02 2.51 11.43
N PRO A 31 10.72 2.60 11.75
CA PRO A 31 9.78 3.45 11.02
C PRO A 31 10.02 4.95 11.20
N GLU A 32 10.82 5.39 12.19
CA GLU A 32 11.11 6.81 12.38
C GLU A 32 12.28 7.31 11.50
N SER A 33 13.15 6.42 11.06
CA SER A 33 14.40 6.79 10.36
C SER A 33 14.57 6.14 9.00
N ASP A 34 14.00 4.96 8.80
CA ASP A 34 14.26 4.15 7.62
C ASP A 34 13.24 4.44 6.52
N ALA A 35 13.69 4.47 5.28
CA ALA A 35 12.86 4.87 4.15
C ALA A 35 11.67 3.92 3.92
N LEU A 36 10.50 4.45 3.56
CA LEU A 36 9.51 3.69 2.81
C LEU A 36 9.97 3.59 1.35
N LEU A 37 10.03 2.38 0.79
CA LEU A 37 10.56 2.13 -0.56
C LEU A 37 9.49 1.68 -1.55
N GLU A 38 8.51 0.89 -1.11
CA GLU A 38 7.33 0.52 -1.90
C GLU A 38 6.11 0.43 -0.99
N ILE A 39 4.94 0.70 -1.54
CA ILE A 39 3.65 0.49 -0.88
C ILE A 39 2.65 -0.08 -1.86
N ALA A 40 1.92 -1.10 -1.43
CA ALA A 40 0.75 -1.62 -2.12
C ALA A 40 -0.47 -1.56 -1.20
N ALA A 41 -1.61 -1.15 -1.74
CA ALA A 41 -2.88 -1.12 -1.02
C ALA A 41 -3.99 -1.72 -1.87
N VAL A 42 -4.85 -2.55 -1.27
CA VAL A 42 -6.00 -3.16 -1.93
C VAL A 42 -7.25 -2.92 -1.10
N THR A 43 -8.21 -2.17 -1.65
CA THR A 43 -9.53 -2.02 -1.04
C THR A 43 -10.30 -3.32 -1.18
N LEU A 44 -11.21 -3.57 -0.23
CA LEU A 44 -12.08 -4.75 -0.30
C LEU A 44 -13.52 -4.33 -0.57
N THR A 45 -14.20 -5.16 -1.35
CA THR A 45 -15.64 -5.15 -1.53
C THR A 45 -16.25 -6.48 -1.09
N MET A 46 -17.56 -6.60 -1.21
CA MET A 46 -18.29 -7.81 -0.86
C MET A 46 -19.29 -8.14 -1.96
N ASP A 47 -19.48 -9.42 -2.27
CA ASP A 47 -20.57 -9.86 -3.15
C ASP A 47 -21.91 -9.99 -2.37
N PRO A 48 -23.05 -10.16 -3.06
CA PRO A 48 -24.36 -10.34 -2.40
C PRO A 48 -24.45 -11.59 -1.52
N GLU A 49 -23.56 -12.57 -1.71
CA GLU A 49 -23.46 -13.79 -0.92
C GLU A 49 -22.64 -13.60 0.37
N GLY A 50 -22.01 -12.44 0.55
CA GLY A 50 -21.23 -12.09 1.73
C GLY A 50 -19.75 -12.47 1.67
N ASN A 51 -19.23 -12.84 0.50
CA ASN A 51 -17.81 -13.14 0.32
C ASN A 51 -17.03 -11.84 0.09
N LEU A 52 -15.85 -11.73 0.73
CA LEU A 52 -14.93 -10.62 0.51
C LEU A 52 -14.18 -10.80 -0.81
N LEU A 53 -14.06 -9.72 -1.56
CA LEU A 53 -13.38 -9.67 -2.85
C LEU A 53 -12.41 -8.49 -2.87
N PRO A 54 -11.24 -8.62 -3.52
CA PRO A 54 -10.42 -7.47 -3.89
C PRO A 54 -11.20 -6.50 -4.77
N ASP A 55 -10.97 -5.21 -4.58
CA ASP A 55 -11.56 -4.13 -5.38
C ASP A 55 -10.44 -3.33 -6.07
N ALA A 56 -10.19 -2.07 -5.67
CA ALA A 56 -9.14 -1.26 -6.24
C ALA A 56 -7.76 -1.71 -5.72
N THR A 57 -6.77 -1.73 -6.62
CA THR A 57 -5.37 -2.03 -6.30
C THR A 57 -4.50 -0.82 -6.62
N PHE A 58 -3.70 -0.42 -5.64
CA PHE A 58 -2.73 0.66 -5.69
C PHE A 58 -1.35 0.07 -5.45
N ALA A 59 -0.35 0.53 -6.21
CA ALA A 59 1.03 0.10 -6.05
C ALA A 59 1.96 1.23 -6.49
N TYR A 60 2.87 1.64 -5.60
CA TYR A 60 3.77 2.74 -5.83
C TYR A 60 5.19 2.39 -5.39
N HIS A 61 6.15 2.80 -6.22
CA HIS A 61 7.54 2.94 -5.78
C HIS A 61 7.70 4.30 -5.11
N ILE A 62 8.37 4.34 -3.98
CA ILE A 62 8.52 5.55 -3.17
C ILE A 62 9.95 6.08 -3.24
N GLU A 63 10.09 7.38 -3.45
CA GLU A 63 11.37 8.06 -3.28
C GLU A 63 11.69 8.19 -1.78
N PRO A 64 12.87 7.72 -1.31
CA PRO A 64 13.27 7.89 0.09
C PRO A 64 13.21 9.37 0.49
N PHE A 65 12.60 9.66 1.63
CA PHE A 65 12.55 11.02 2.14
C PHE A 65 13.96 11.57 2.41
N ALA A 66 14.10 12.90 2.44
CA ALA A 66 15.40 13.54 2.61
C ALA A 66 16.05 13.14 3.95
N GLY A 67 17.22 12.51 3.88
CA GLY A 67 17.96 12.05 5.05
C GLY A 67 17.53 10.67 5.58
N ALA A 68 16.64 9.96 4.88
CA ALA A 68 16.24 8.61 5.25
C ALA A 68 17.45 7.66 5.30
N ASN A 69 17.43 6.77 6.29
CA ASN A 69 18.35 5.65 6.37
C ASN A 69 17.89 4.53 5.43
N VAL A 70 18.85 3.90 4.76
CA VAL A 70 18.62 2.72 3.91
C VAL A 70 19.74 1.72 4.19
N GLU A 71 19.40 0.64 4.86
CA GLU A 71 20.29 -0.46 5.17
C GLU A 71 20.48 -1.35 3.94
N GLN A 72 21.73 -1.68 3.62
CA GLN A 72 22.04 -2.60 2.52
C GLN A 72 21.35 -3.97 2.72
N ALA A 73 21.23 -4.45 3.96
CA ALA A 73 20.57 -5.70 4.27
C ALA A 73 19.08 -5.70 3.89
N ALA A 74 18.39 -4.55 4.01
CA ALA A 74 17.00 -4.41 3.59
C ALA A 74 16.88 -4.45 2.06
N LEU A 75 17.80 -3.78 1.34
CA LEU A 75 17.84 -3.85 -0.13
C LEU A 75 18.15 -5.27 -0.64
N ASP A 76 19.06 -5.97 0.02
CA ASP A 76 19.42 -7.35 -0.32
C ASP A 76 18.25 -8.31 -0.06
N PHE A 77 17.46 -8.06 0.99
CA PHE A 77 16.28 -8.86 1.34
C PHE A 77 15.11 -8.64 0.38
N THR A 78 14.78 -7.37 0.11
CA THR A 78 13.66 -6.98 -0.76
C THR A 78 13.99 -7.13 -2.25
N GLY A 79 15.27 -7.09 -2.61
CA GLY A 79 15.74 -7.06 -3.99
C GLY A 79 15.60 -5.69 -4.68
N ILE A 80 15.23 -4.64 -3.94
CA ILE A 80 15.03 -3.30 -4.46
C ILE A 80 16.36 -2.67 -4.88
N ARG A 81 16.39 -2.11 -6.09
CA ARG A 81 17.52 -1.31 -6.61
C ARG A 81 17.11 0.14 -6.76
N LEU A 82 17.57 0.99 -5.85
CA LEU A 82 17.22 2.42 -5.84
C LEU A 82 17.83 3.20 -7.02
N ASP A 83 18.90 2.70 -7.62
CA ASP A 83 19.56 3.30 -8.77
C ASP A 83 18.96 2.89 -10.12
N ASP A 84 17.99 1.97 -10.14
CA ASP A 84 17.31 1.50 -11.34
C ASP A 84 16.65 2.69 -12.08
N PRO A 85 17.05 2.97 -13.35
CA PRO A 85 16.53 4.10 -14.09
C PRO A 85 15.03 4.08 -14.31
N LEU A 86 14.41 2.90 -14.40
CA LEU A 86 12.96 2.79 -14.57
C LEU A 86 12.24 3.11 -13.27
N ARG A 87 12.74 2.60 -12.13
CA ARG A 87 12.21 2.95 -10.80
C ARG A 87 12.24 4.46 -10.58
N LYS A 88 13.36 5.11 -10.86
CA LYS A 88 13.50 6.57 -10.69
C LYS A 88 12.56 7.41 -11.56
N GLN A 89 12.04 6.86 -12.67
CA GLN A 89 11.10 7.58 -13.53
C GLN A 89 9.65 7.53 -13.02
N VAL A 90 9.32 6.49 -12.24
CA VAL A 90 7.95 6.23 -11.78
C VAL A 90 7.79 6.36 -10.27
N ALA A 91 8.89 6.46 -9.53
CA ALA A 91 8.85 6.65 -8.08
C ALA A 91 8.26 8.02 -7.76
N VAL A 92 7.43 8.05 -6.72
CA VAL A 92 6.72 9.24 -6.28
C VAL A 92 7.06 9.53 -4.82
N SER A 93 6.74 10.74 -4.35
CA SER A 93 6.89 11.05 -2.92
C SER A 93 5.88 10.30 -2.07
N GLU A 94 6.19 10.09 -0.78
CA GLU A 94 5.25 9.51 0.20
C GLU A 94 3.91 10.25 0.23
N SER A 95 3.94 11.58 0.19
CA SER A 95 2.71 12.39 0.22
C SER A 95 1.85 12.20 -1.02
N GLU A 96 2.45 11.97 -2.18
CA GLU A 96 1.73 11.72 -3.43
C GLU A 96 1.07 10.34 -3.39
N ALA A 97 1.83 9.28 -3.07
CA ALA A 97 1.28 7.93 -2.98
C ALA A 97 0.18 7.82 -1.92
N LEU A 98 0.42 8.34 -0.71
CA LEU A 98 -0.56 8.26 0.38
C LEU A 98 -1.81 9.10 0.09
N GLY A 99 -1.67 10.24 -0.60
CA GLY A 99 -2.81 11.07 -1.00
C GLY A 99 -3.69 10.46 -2.09
N GLU A 100 -3.14 9.55 -2.90
CA GLU A 100 -3.92 8.76 -3.86
C GLU A 100 -4.60 7.54 -3.22
N ILE A 101 -3.99 6.95 -2.17
CA ILE A 101 -4.52 5.75 -1.49
C ILE A 101 -5.63 6.09 -0.49
N PHE A 102 -5.52 7.19 0.27
CA PHE A 102 -6.36 7.50 1.43
C PHE A 102 -7.00 8.91 1.37
#